data_AF-A0A077ZXP3-F1
#
_entry.id   AF-A0A077ZXP3-F1
#
_cell.length_a   1.000
_cell.length_b   1.000
_cell.length_c   1.000
_cell.angle_alpha   90.00
_cell.angle_beta   90.00
_cell.angle_gamma   90.00
#
_symmetry.space_group_name_H-M   'P 1'
#
loop_
_entity.id
_entity.type
_entity.pdbx_description
1 polymer ?
#
loop_
_entity_poly.entity_id
_entity_poly.type
_entity_poly.pdbx_seq_one_letter_code
_entity_poly.pdbx_strand_id
1 'polypeptide(L)'
;MRSKVVKFLNYYYLKLLNLEDFTRLLNSAISEITDDFQNEQDLCNFIATKVNKTFSKDNLQYRVLVKKDFNRNQSAVLFVFHHGICDGVGFLNFLSAIQDQFDVKNLPFVRERTLMEQIQRYMKILTAIFYLNQGQVQKIERSQLFQNTNNNQTEFVISNDFKLDELKVLSRNYNCSINDILIAATILANQRLSNIYGFGDFKIYDALIAINQRSPLTQLQDLILRNQTMSYYLKVQLDQEDLFKEKNATQVIPKILKTFQSELQKVKQDDREGLVL
;
A
#
# COMPACT_ATOMS: atom_id res chain seq x y z
N MET A 1 -10.45 -16.20 6.68
CA MET A 1 -10.87 -14.94 7.35
C MET A 1 -11.89 -15.19 8.46
N ARG A 2 -11.55 -15.99 9.48
CA ARG A 2 -12.46 -16.32 10.61
C ARG A 2 -11.95 -15.72 11.92
N SER A 3 -11.64 -14.41 11.95
CA SER A 3 -10.98 -13.81 13.10
C SER A 3 -11.61 -12.50 13.55
N LYS A 4 -11.50 -12.23 14.85
CA LYS A 4 -11.85 -10.95 15.48
C LYS A 4 -10.65 -10.34 16.23
N VAL A 5 -10.71 -9.05 16.53
CA VAL A 5 -9.64 -8.38 17.28
C VAL A 5 -9.86 -8.61 18.77
N VAL A 6 -8.81 -9.03 19.47
CA VAL A 6 -8.77 -9.12 20.94
C VAL A 6 -7.59 -8.32 21.48
N LYS A 7 -7.73 -7.77 22.69
CA LYS A 7 -6.65 -7.07 23.38
C LYS A 7 -6.10 -7.99 24.48
N PHE A 8 -4.79 -8.23 24.48
CA PHE A 8 -4.10 -9.03 25.50
C PHE A 8 -2.77 -8.34 25.84
N LEU A 9 -2.45 -8.17 27.13
CA LEU A 9 -1.22 -7.50 27.59
C LEU A 9 -0.91 -6.15 26.91
N ASN A 10 -1.93 -5.33 26.66
CA ASN A 10 -1.83 -4.05 25.91
C ASN A 10 -1.53 -4.14 24.41
N TYR A 11 -1.40 -5.34 23.85
CA TYR A 11 -1.26 -5.57 22.42
C TYR A 11 -2.58 -6.07 21.81
N TYR A 12 -2.70 -5.90 20.48
CA TYR A 12 -3.86 -6.31 19.71
C TYR A 12 -3.53 -7.56 18.89
N TYR A 13 -4.39 -8.57 18.99
CA TYR A 13 -4.22 -9.85 18.31
C TYR A 13 -5.47 -10.21 17.51
N LEU A 14 -5.29 -11.06 16.51
CA LEU A 14 -6.39 -11.71 15.79
C LEU A 14 -6.68 -13.07 16.44
N LYS A 15 -7.87 -13.20 17.04
CA LYS A 15 -8.35 -14.46 17.59
C LYS A 15 -9.21 -15.19 16.56
N LEU A 16 -8.91 -16.46 16.31
CA LEU A 16 -9.75 -17.33 15.47
C LEU A 16 -11.10 -17.58 16.16
N LEU A 17 -12.18 -17.43 15.40
CA LEU A 17 -13.55 -17.71 15.81
C LEU A 17 -13.86 -19.21 15.61
N ASN A 18 -14.66 -19.77 16.51
CA ASN A 18 -15.28 -21.08 16.26
C ASN A 18 -16.30 -20.96 15.10
N LEU A 19 -16.76 -22.11 14.59
CA LEU A 19 -17.63 -22.14 13.41
C LEU A 19 -18.99 -21.50 13.66
N GLU A 20 -19.55 -21.67 14.86
CA GLU A 20 -20.86 -21.12 15.23
C GLU A 20 -20.84 -19.59 15.26
N ASP A 21 -19.89 -19.01 15.99
CA ASP A 21 -19.68 -17.56 16.06
C ASP A 21 -19.39 -16.96 14.69
N PHE A 22 -18.56 -17.66 13.90
CA PHE A 22 -18.24 -17.24 12.55
C PHE A 22 -19.49 -17.17 11.67
N THR A 23 -20.31 -18.22 11.69
CA THR A 23 -21.52 -18.31 10.85
C THR A 23 -22.52 -17.21 11.22
N ARG A 24 -22.71 -16.97 12.52
CA ARG A 24 -23.57 -15.87 13.01
C ARG A 24 -23.10 -14.52 12.49
N LEU A 25 -21.80 -14.24 12.56
CA LEU A 25 -21.25 -12.95 12.14
C LEU A 25 -21.18 -12.81 10.61
N LEU A 26 -21.00 -13.90 9.87
CA LEU A 26 -20.89 -13.90 8.41
C LEU A 26 -22.13 -13.31 7.74
N ASN A 27 -23.32 -13.65 8.22
CA ASN A 27 -24.59 -13.14 7.69
C ASN A 27 -24.70 -11.60 7.79
N SER A 28 -24.05 -10.99 8.79
CA SER A 28 -24.00 -9.54 8.93
C SER A 28 -22.87 -8.88 8.14
N ALA A 29 -21.85 -9.65 7.74
CA ALA A 29 -20.68 -9.16 7.02
C ALA A 29 -20.90 -9.11 5.51
N ILE A 30 -21.90 -9.80 4.97
CA ILE A 30 -22.24 -9.77 3.55
C ILE A 30 -23.62 -9.15 3.42
N SER A 31 -23.73 -8.03 2.72
CA SER A 31 -25.03 -7.35 2.56
C SER A 31 -25.19 -6.70 1.19
N GLU A 32 -26.44 -6.51 0.79
CA GLU A 32 -26.79 -5.79 -0.44
C GLU A 32 -26.83 -4.27 -0.19
N ILE A 33 -26.37 -3.50 -1.17
CA ILE A 33 -26.47 -2.04 -1.17
C ILE A 33 -27.85 -1.66 -1.72
N THR A 34 -28.69 -1.11 -0.85
CA THR A 34 -30.06 -0.68 -1.20
C THR A 34 -30.12 0.74 -1.75
N ASP A 35 -29.06 1.53 -1.57
CA ASP A 35 -28.96 2.89 -2.10
C ASP A 35 -29.08 2.90 -3.63
N ASP A 36 -29.77 3.93 -4.15
CA ASP A 36 -29.93 4.13 -5.58
C ASP A 36 -28.79 5.00 -6.11
N PHE A 37 -27.90 4.37 -6.87
CA PHE A 37 -26.86 5.04 -7.65
C PHE A 37 -26.45 4.14 -8.82
N GLN A 38 -26.06 4.77 -9.93
CA GLN A 38 -25.80 4.06 -11.19
C GLN A 38 -24.49 4.43 -11.89
N ASN A 39 -23.61 5.19 -11.23
CA ASN A 39 -22.34 5.59 -11.80
C ASN A 39 -21.20 5.52 -10.75
N GLU A 40 -19.97 5.60 -11.24
CA GLU A 40 -18.77 5.44 -10.42
C GLU A 40 -18.56 6.58 -9.42
N GLN A 41 -18.96 7.80 -9.78
CA GLN A 41 -18.82 8.94 -8.87
C GLN A 41 -19.73 8.82 -7.65
N ASP A 42 -20.97 8.37 -7.85
CA ASP A 42 -21.90 8.11 -6.76
C ASP A 42 -21.44 6.94 -5.89
N LEU A 43 -20.83 5.92 -6.49
CA LEU A 43 -20.17 4.85 -5.75
C LEU A 43 -19.02 5.40 -4.88
N CYS A 44 -18.18 6.28 -5.41
CA CYS A 44 -17.15 6.95 -4.63
C CYS A 44 -17.74 7.76 -3.47
N ASN A 45 -18.81 8.52 -3.72
CA ASN A 45 -19.51 9.30 -2.70
C ASN A 45 -20.11 8.39 -1.61
N PHE A 46 -20.70 7.25 -2.00
CA PHE A 46 -21.21 6.24 -1.08
C PHE A 46 -20.07 5.66 -0.22
N ILE A 47 -18.92 5.35 -0.82
CA ILE A 47 -17.76 4.83 -0.09
C ILE A 47 -17.28 5.85 0.95
N ALA A 48 -17.10 7.11 0.53
CA ALA A 48 -16.64 8.21 1.37
C ALA A 48 -17.51 8.40 2.62
N THR A 49 -18.83 8.33 2.45
CA THR A 49 -19.79 8.74 3.48
C THR A 49 -20.29 7.58 4.34
N LYS A 50 -20.48 6.39 3.76
CA LYS A 50 -21.15 5.27 4.44
C LYS A 50 -20.24 4.08 4.72
N VAL A 51 -19.16 3.94 3.93
CA VAL A 51 -18.31 2.74 3.97
C VAL A 51 -17.07 2.94 4.85
N ASN A 52 -16.52 4.14 5.00
CA ASN A 52 -15.36 4.36 5.86
C ASN A 52 -15.71 4.43 7.37
N LYS A 53 -16.36 3.37 7.88
CA LYS A 53 -16.64 3.18 9.31
C LYS A 53 -15.66 2.17 9.90
N THR A 54 -15.19 2.45 11.12
CA THR A 54 -14.31 1.53 11.86
C THR A 54 -15.02 0.21 12.18
N PHE A 55 -14.29 -0.90 12.08
CA PHE A 55 -14.80 -2.20 12.49
C PHE A 55 -14.89 -2.28 14.02
N SER A 56 -16.03 -2.74 14.53
CA SER A 56 -16.10 -3.13 15.95
C SER A 56 -15.16 -4.32 16.20
N LYS A 57 -14.56 -4.36 17.40
CA LYS A 57 -13.65 -5.43 17.81
C LYS A 57 -14.34 -6.80 17.86
N ASP A 58 -15.64 -6.82 18.12
CA ASP A 58 -16.44 -8.05 18.25
C ASP A 58 -16.97 -8.59 16.92
N ASN A 59 -16.79 -7.85 15.83
CA ASN A 59 -17.25 -8.26 14.50
C ASN A 59 -16.12 -8.94 13.69
N LEU A 60 -16.52 -9.53 12.57
CA LEU A 60 -15.57 -9.85 11.52
C LEU A 60 -14.88 -8.58 11.05
N GLN A 61 -13.58 -8.67 10.86
CA GLN A 61 -12.73 -7.54 10.50
C GLN A 61 -12.78 -7.25 8.97
N TYR A 62 -13.85 -7.68 8.32
CA TYR A 62 -14.14 -7.45 6.91
C TYR A 62 -15.65 -7.47 6.67
N ARG A 63 -16.06 -6.93 5.52
CA ARG A 63 -17.41 -7.03 4.98
C ARG A 63 -17.40 -6.94 3.45
N VAL A 64 -18.44 -7.48 2.84
CA VAL A 64 -18.68 -7.48 1.40
C VAL A 64 -20.02 -6.81 1.16
N LEU A 65 -20.02 -5.74 0.37
CA LEU A 65 -21.24 -5.06 -0.04
C LEU A 65 -21.46 -5.30 -1.53
N VAL A 66 -22.66 -5.70 -1.92
CA VAL A 66 -22.98 -6.01 -3.31
C VAL A 66 -24.08 -5.08 -3.82
N LYS A 67 -23.83 -4.38 -4.92
CA LYS A 67 -24.83 -3.64 -5.70
C LYS A 67 -25.09 -4.41 -6.98
N LYS A 68 -26.19 -5.16 -7.05
CA LYS A 68 -26.52 -6.02 -8.21
C LYS A 68 -26.76 -5.20 -9.47
N ASP A 69 -27.55 -4.13 -9.34
CA ASP A 69 -27.94 -3.26 -10.45
C ASP A 69 -27.10 -1.96 -10.42
N PHE A 70 -25.77 -2.08 -10.53
CA PHE A 70 -24.90 -0.89 -10.53
C PHE A 70 -25.03 -0.12 -11.85
N ASN A 71 -25.15 -0.82 -12.97
CA ASN A 71 -25.68 -0.25 -14.21
C ASN A 71 -26.34 -1.36 -15.01
N ARG A 72 -26.78 -1.07 -16.25
CA ARG A 72 -27.55 -2.01 -17.08
C ARG A 72 -26.88 -3.39 -17.24
N ASN A 73 -25.55 -3.45 -17.19
CA ASN A 73 -24.79 -4.65 -17.52
C ASN A 73 -23.77 -5.06 -16.44
N GLN A 74 -23.71 -4.34 -15.32
CA GLN A 74 -22.66 -4.54 -14.32
C GLN A 74 -23.23 -4.50 -12.90
N SER A 75 -22.64 -5.32 -12.05
CA SER A 75 -22.76 -5.25 -10.60
C SER A 75 -21.47 -4.68 -10.01
N ALA A 76 -21.57 -4.01 -8.87
CA ALA A 76 -20.42 -3.56 -8.10
C ALA A 76 -20.29 -4.40 -6.82
N VAL A 77 -19.06 -4.81 -6.51
CA VAL A 77 -18.73 -5.51 -5.27
C VAL A 77 -17.69 -4.70 -4.52
N LEU A 78 -18.01 -4.28 -3.30
CA LEU A 78 -17.11 -3.56 -2.42
C LEU A 78 -16.61 -4.50 -1.34
N PHE A 79 -15.32 -4.77 -1.35
CA PHE A 79 -14.63 -5.44 -0.26
C PHE A 79 -14.02 -4.41 0.69
N VAL A 80 -14.41 -4.47 1.96
CA VAL A 80 -13.89 -3.59 3.01
C VAL A 80 -13.28 -4.47 4.06
N PHE A 81 -12.03 -4.22 4.43
CA PHE A 81 -11.33 -5.03 5.43
C PHE A 81 -10.39 -4.17 6.27
N HIS A 82 -10.16 -4.63 7.50
CA HIS A 82 -9.13 -4.06 8.37
C HIS A 82 -7.75 -4.48 7.85
N HIS A 83 -6.83 -3.54 7.66
CA HIS A 83 -5.47 -3.78 7.14
C HIS A 83 -4.64 -4.77 7.98
N GLY A 84 -5.06 -5.04 9.23
CA GLY A 84 -4.50 -6.11 10.05
C GLY A 84 -4.75 -7.53 9.50
N ILE A 85 -5.80 -7.76 8.70
CA ILE A 85 -6.07 -9.07 8.08
C ILE A 85 -5.07 -9.35 6.96
N CYS A 86 -4.87 -8.41 6.05
CA CYS A 86 -4.02 -8.59 4.89
C CYS A 86 -3.47 -7.25 4.41
N ASP A 87 -2.31 -7.30 3.77
CA ASP A 87 -1.79 -6.22 2.93
C ASP A 87 -2.35 -6.32 1.51
N GLY A 88 -1.99 -5.36 0.65
CA GLY A 88 -2.43 -5.30 -0.74
C GLY A 88 -2.10 -6.57 -1.54
N VAL A 89 -0.89 -7.13 -1.38
CA VAL A 89 -0.49 -8.36 -2.10
C VAL A 89 -1.29 -9.56 -1.61
N GLY A 90 -1.50 -9.69 -0.30
CA GLY A 90 -2.33 -10.74 0.28
C GLY A 90 -3.77 -10.68 -0.20
N PHE A 91 -4.31 -9.46 -0.36
CA PHE A 91 -5.64 -9.28 -0.90
C PHE A 91 -5.73 -9.64 -2.39
N LEU A 92 -4.74 -9.28 -3.21
CA LEU A 92 -4.68 -9.70 -4.62
C LEU A 92 -4.57 -11.23 -4.76
N ASN A 93 -3.77 -11.88 -3.90
CA ASN A 93 -3.70 -13.33 -3.85
C ASN A 93 -5.04 -13.95 -3.43
N PHE A 94 -5.75 -13.33 -2.48
CA PHE A 94 -7.10 -13.75 -2.09
C PHE A 94 -8.09 -13.65 -3.26
N LEU A 95 -8.08 -12.55 -4.01
CA LEU A 95 -8.95 -12.40 -5.19
C LEU A 95 -8.68 -13.48 -6.24
N SER A 96 -7.41 -13.84 -6.43
CA SER A 96 -7.03 -14.94 -7.34
C SER A 96 -7.47 -16.31 -6.82
N ALA A 97 -7.47 -16.50 -5.50
CA ALA A 97 -7.84 -17.75 -4.85
C ALA A 97 -9.36 -18.04 -4.84
N ILE A 98 -10.20 -17.00 -5.00
CA ILE A 98 -11.66 -17.16 -5.08
C ILE A 98 -12.18 -17.27 -6.52
N GLN A 99 -11.30 -17.25 -7.52
CA GLN A 99 -11.65 -17.53 -8.91
C GLN A 99 -11.95 -19.02 -9.11
N ASP A 100 -12.73 -19.35 -10.14
CA ASP A 100 -13.06 -20.74 -10.48
C ASP A 100 -11.81 -21.59 -10.77
N GLN A 101 -10.78 -20.96 -11.34
CA GLN A 101 -9.49 -21.59 -11.61
C GLN A 101 -8.37 -20.77 -10.98
N PHE A 102 -7.70 -21.36 -10.00
CA PHE A 102 -6.50 -20.77 -9.41
C PHE A 102 -5.32 -20.94 -10.37
N ASP A 103 -4.79 -19.83 -10.88
CA ASP A 103 -3.61 -19.79 -11.74
C ASP A 103 -2.49 -18.99 -11.09
N VAL A 104 -1.39 -19.67 -10.77
CA VAL A 104 -0.18 -19.08 -10.18
C VAL A 104 0.43 -18.01 -11.09
N LYS A 105 0.25 -18.12 -12.41
CA LYS A 105 0.79 -17.14 -13.38
C LYS A 105 0.07 -15.79 -13.33
N ASN A 106 -1.14 -15.74 -12.79
CA ASN A 106 -1.93 -14.52 -12.65
C ASN A 106 -1.67 -13.80 -11.31
N LEU A 107 -0.80 -14.35 -10.46
CA LEU A 107 -0.48 -13.75 -9.17
C LEU A 107 0.45 -12.54 -9.32
N PRO A 108 0.38 -11.56 -8.39
CA PRO A 108 1.34 -10.48 -8.33
C PRO A 108 2.77 -11.04 -8.20
N PHE A 109 3.70 -10.44 -8.94
CA PHE A 109 5.11 -10.81 -8.84
C PHE A 109 5.63 -10.60 -7.42
N VAL A 110 6.17 -11.66 -6.83
CA VAL A 110 6.89 -11.62 -5.56
C VAL A 110 8.30 -12.12 -5.83
N ARG A 111 9.30 -11.34 -5.40
CA ARG A 111 10.70 -11.71 -5.56
C ARG A 111 11.03 -12.94 -4.72
N GLU A 112 11.64 -13.94 -5.35
CA GLU A 112 12.27 -15.05 -4.63
C GLU A 112 13.53 -14.58 -3.90
N ARG A 113 13.65 -14.99 -2.63
CA ARG A 113 14.84 -14.70 -1.82
C ARG A 113 15.83 -15.84 -1.97
N THR A 114 17.08 -15.49 -2.24
CA THR A 114 18.19 -16.45 -2.22
C THR A 114 18.39 -17.01 -0.81
N LEU A 115 19.02 -18.18 -0.71
CA LEU A 115 19.35 -18.80 0.58
C LEU A 115 20.18 -17.86 1.46
N MET A 116 21.13 -17.13 0.87
CA MET A 116 21.98 -16.19 1.60
C MET A 116 21.15 -15.06 2.24
N GLU A 117 20.18 -14.50 1.52
CA GLU A 117 19.28 -13.47 2.04
C GLU A 117 18.41 -14.01 3.18
N GLN A 118 17.93 -15.26 3.06
CA GLN A 118 17.17 -15.92 4.13
C GLN A 118 18.04 -16.11 5.39
N ILE A 119 19.28 -16.57 5.24
CA ILE A 119 20.23 -16.72 6.36
C ILE A 119 20.51 -15.36 7.01
N GLN A 120 20.82 -14.33 6.23
CA GLN A 120 21.05 -12.97 6.75
C GLN A 120 19.86 -12.45 7.54
N ARG A 121 18.64 -12.71 7.07
CA ARG A 121 17.41 -12.35 7.77
C ARG A 121 17.29 -13.05 9.12
N TYR A 122 17.54 -14.36 9.20
CA TYR A 122 17.52 -15.07 10.49
C TYR A 122 18.59 -14.55 11.46
N MET A 123 19.78 -14.18 10.95
CA MET A 123 20.82 -13.58 11.78
C MET A 123 20.43 -12.19 12.33
N LYS A 124 19.61 -11.42 11.61
CA LYS A 124 19.08 -10.13 12.10
C LYS A 124 18.17 -10.31 13.33
N ILE A 125 17.51 -11.46 13.50
CA ILE A 125 16.68 -11.75 14.69
C ILE A 125 17.55 -11.78 15.95
N LEU A 126 18.75 -12.36 15.88
CA LEU A 126 19.68 -12.43 17.02
C LEU A 126 20.17 -11.05 17.46
N THR A 127 20.19 -10.09 16.54
CA THR A 127 20.61 -8.71 16.78
C THR A 127 19.44 -7.75 16.90
N ALA A 128 18.20 -8.26 16.91
CA ALA A 128 16.99 -7.46 16.83
C ALA A 128 16.86 -6.42 17.95
N ILE A 129 17.30 -6.73 19.17
CA ILE A 129 17.25 -5.79 20.30
C ILE A 129 18.04 -4.51 19.99
N PHE A 130 19.17 -4.63 19.28
CA PHE A 130 19.96 -3.48 18.86
C PHE A 130 19.26 -2.67 17.76
N TYR A 131 18.53 -3.34 16.86
CA TYR A 131 17.77 -2.71 15.80
C TYR A 131 16.47 -2.05 16.28
N LEU A 132 15.79 -2.62 17.29
CA LEU A 132 14.59 -2.05 17.90
C LEU A 132 14.87 -0.67 18.49
N ASN A 133 16.07 -0.48 19.05
CA ASN A 133 16.52 0.83 19.57
C ASN A 133 16.87 1.83 18.46
N GLN A 134 17.31 1.36 17.29
CA GLN A 134 17.56 2.21 16.11
C GLN A 134 16.29 2.56 15.33
N GLY A 135 15.22 1.77 15.52
CA GLY A 135 13.92 1.95 14.87
C GLY A 135 13.03 3.01 15.53
N GLN A 136 13.53 3.79 16.50
CA GLN A 136 12.80 4.94 17.01
C GLN A 136 12.56 5.90 15.84
N VAL A 137 11.31 5.93 15.37
CA VAL A 137 10.85 6.82 14.30
C VAL A 137 11.24 8.22 14.69
N GLN A 138 12.22 8.79 13.98
CA GLN A 138 12.56 10.21 14.14
C GLN A 138 11.26 10.99 13.96
N LYS A 139 11.01 11.99 14.81
CA LYS A 139 9.84 12.86 14.63
C LYS A 139 9.96 13.49 13.24
N ILE A 140 9.11 13.06 12.31
CA ILE A 140 9.06 13.60 10.96
C ILE A 140 8.33 14.93 11.06
N GLU A 141 9.01 16.03 10.77
CA GLU A 141 8.38 17.32 10.60
C GLU A 141 7.57 17.30 9.30
N ARG A 142 6.27 17.59 9.38
CA ARG A 142 5.42 17.65 8.19
C ARG A 142 5.78 18.90 7.40
N SER A 143 5.98 18.78 6.09
CA SER A 143 6.12 19.94 5.20
C SER A 143 4.89 20.84 5.28
N GLN A 144 5.09 22.15 5.06
CA GLN A 144 4.03 23.15 4.94
C GLN A 144 2.93 22.75 3.95
N LEU A 145 3.29 22.03 2.88
CA LEU A 145 2.34 21.49 1.91
C LEU A 145 1.28 20.59 2.56
N PHE A 146 1.67 19.78 3.55
CA PHE A 146 0.79 18.83 4.25
C PHE A 146 0.23 19.36 5.58
N GLN A 147 0.72 20.50 6.07
CA GLN A 147 0.13 21.20 7.21
C GLN A 147 -1.11 22.00 6.78
N ASN A 148 -1.10 22.53 5.56
CA ASN A 148 -2.17 23.38 5.02
C ASN A 148 -3.33 22.61 4.37
N THR A 149 -3.33 21.28 4.39
CA THR A 149 -4.44 20.48 3.89
C THR A 149 -5.62 20.54 4.88
N ASN A 150 -6.49 21.53 4.70
CA ASN A 150 -7.67 21.77 5.54
C ASN A 150 -8.90 20.91 5.20
N ASN A 151 -8.85 20.11 4.14
CA ASN A 151 -9.96 19.25 3.76
C ASN A 151 -9.80 17.85 4.35
N ASN A 152 -10.57 17.56 5.40
CA ASN A 152 -10.78 16.21 5.92
C ASN A 152 -11.65 15.32 4.98
N GLN A 153 -12.02 15.83 3.80
CA GLN A 153 -12.80 15.08 2.84
C GLN A 153 -11.87 14.22 1.97
N THR A 154 -12.11 12.91 1.97
CA THR A 154 -11.41 11.99 1.07
C THR A 154 -11.92 12.22 -0.34
N GLU A 155 -11.07 12.78 -1.19
CA GLU A 155 -11.33 12.87 -2.62
C GLU A 155 -10.90 11.57 -3.31
N PHE A 156 -11.79 11.02 -4.14
CA PHE A 156 -11.50 9.88 -4.99
C PHE A 156 -11.32 10.38 -6.41
N VAL A 157 -10.17 10.07 -7.03
CA VAL A 157 -9.91 10.37 -8.43
C VAL A 157 -9.90 9.06 -9.20
N ILE A 158 -10.78 8.96 -10.19
CA ILE A 158 -10.81 7.83 -11.12
C ILE A 158 -9.89 8.19 -12.28
N SER A 159 -8.79 7.46 -12.42
CA SER A 159 -7.89 7.59 -13.56
C SER A 159 -8.41 6.71 -14.70
N ASN A 160 -8.79 7.33 -15.82
CA ASN A 160 -9.40 6.62 -16.95
C ASN A 160 -8.40 5.84 -17.82
N ASP A 161 -7.09 6.02 -17.62
CA ASP A 161 -6.10 5.23 -18.36
C ASP A 161 -4.71 5.28 -17.69
N PHE A 162 -4.27 4.16 -17.15
CA PHE A 162 -2.85 4.01 -16.84
C PHE A 162 -2.16 3.66 -18.15
N LYS A 163 -1.46 4.64 -18.74
CA LYS A 163 -0.54 4.47 -19.89
C LYS A 163 0.66 3.57 -19.52
N LEU A 164 0.38 2.33 -19.14
CA LEU A 164 1.32 1.40 -18.53
C LEU A 164 2.42 1.03 -19.53
N ASP A 165 2.08 0.89 -20.81
CA ASP A 165 3.07 0.57 -21.83
C ASP A 165 4.04 1.73 -22.07
N GLU A 166 3.57 2.99 -22.01
CA GLU A 166 4.45 4.15 -22.04
C GLU A 166 5.36 4.19 -20.80
N LEU A 167 4.83 3.87 -19.62
CA LEU A 167 5.62 3.78 -18.39
C LEU A 167 6.69 2.69 -18.46
N LYS A 168 6.37 1.52 -19.02
CA LYS A 168 7.34 0.43 -19.26
C LYS A 168 8.44 0.84 -20.23
N VAL A 169 8.09 1.58 -21.28
CA VAL A 169 9.09 2.10 -22.25
C VAL A 169 10.02 3.09 -21.55
N LEU A 170 9.45 4.04 -20.79
CA LEU A 170 10.24 5.01 -20.03
C LEU A 170 11.16 4.33 -18.99
N SER A 171 10.66 3.31 -18.28
CA SER A 171 11.44 2.60 -17.27
C SER A 171 12.65 1.90 -17.89
N ARG A 172 12.49 1.31 -19.08
CA ARG A 172 13.61 0.73 -19.84
C ARG A 172 14.59 1.81 -20.30
N ASN A 173 14.10 2.93 -20.82
CA ASN A 173 14.95 4.03 -21.31
C ASN A 173 15.81 4.65 -20.21
N TYR A 174 15.26 4.76 -18.99
CA TYR A 174 15.98 5.30 -17.83
C TYR A 174 16.70 4.23 -17.00
N ASN A 175 16.66 2.96 -17.43
CA ASN A 175 17.22 1.82 -16.71
C ASN A 175 16.79 1.76 -15.22
N CYS A 176 15.49 1.92 -14.99
CA CYS A 176 14.88 1.98 -13.66
C CYS A 176 13.55 1.21 -13.61
N SER A 177 12.95 1.10 -12.43
CA SER A 177 11.62 0.51 -12.24
C SER A 177 10.50 1.54 -12.47
N ILE A 178 9.28 1.06 -12.71
CA ILE A 178 8.10 1.95 -12.77
C ILE A 178 7.91 2.69 -11.44
N ASN A 179 8.15 2.04 -10.30
CA ASN A 179 8.08 2.68 -8.99
C ASN A 179 9.09 3.83 -8.86
N ASP A 180 10.29 3.67 -9.42
CA ASP A 180 11.32 4.72 -9.41
C ASP A 180 10.82 5.95 -10.19
N ILE A 181 10.20 5.72 -11.35
CA ILE A 181 9.59 6.81 -12.14
C ILE A 181 8.46 7.49 -11.36
N LEU A 182 7.58 6.72 -10.70
CA LEU A 182 6.47 7.29 -9.93
C LEU A 182 6.97 8.13 -8.75
N ILE A 183 8.03 7.68 -8.06
CA ILE A 183 8.67 8.47 -6.99
C ILE A 183 9.26 9.76 -7.57
N ALA A 184 10.01 9.68 -8.67
CA ALA A 184 10.60 10.87 -9.31
C ALA A 184 9.52 11.86 -9.80
N ALA A 185 8.44 11.36 -10.37
CA ALA A 185 7.30 12.17 -10.80
C ALA A 185 6.59 12.82 -9.61
N THR A 186 6.45 12.11 -8.49
CA THR A 186 5.87 12.64 -7.25
C THR A 186 6.74 13.74 -6.65
N ILE A 187 8.06 13.56 -6.61
CA ILE A 187 9.01 14.60 -6.20
C ILE A 187 8.84 15.86 -7.06
N LEU A 188 8.83 15.69 -8.39
CA LEU A 188 8.67 16.81 -9.31
C LEU A 188 7.32 17.52 -9.15
N ALA A 189 6.23 16.75 -8.97
CA ALA A 189 4.90 17.32 -8.76
C ALA A 189 4.83 18.13 -7.46
N ASN A 190 5.34 17.59 -6.34
CA ASN A 190 5.36 18.27 -5.06
C ASN A 190 6.25 19.52 -5.08
N GLN A 191 7.37 19.47 -5.81
CA GLN A 191 8.23 20.64 -6.01
C GLN A 191 7.49 21.78 -6.72
N ARG A 192 6.77 21.44 -7.80
CA ARG A 192 5.99 22.42 -8.56
C ARG A 192 4.86 23.01 -7.71
N LEU A 193 4.18 22.19 -6.93
CA LEU A 193 3.16 22.64 -5.98
C LEU A 193 3.76 23.58 -4.92
N SER A 194 4.90 23.20 -4.35
CA SER A 194 5.63 24.04 -3.38
C SER A 194 5.97 25.41 -3.97
N ASN A 195 6.41 25.49 -5.23
CA ASN A 195 6.65 26.78 -5.89
C ASN A 195 5.37 27.60 -6.12
N ILE A 196 4.28 26.96 -6.54
CA ILE A 196 2.98 27.63 -6.77
C ILE A 196 2.47 28.28 -5.49
N TYR A 197 2.61 27.60 -4.35
CA TYR A 197 2.17 28.10 -3.05
C TYR A 197 3.23 28.90 -2.28
N GLY A 198 4.45 29.04 -2.83
CA GLY A 198 5.53 29.81 -2.21
C GLY A 198 6.15 29.15 -0.97
N PHE A 199 6.06 27.81 -0.84
CA PHE A 199 6.71 27.08 0.25
C PHE A 199 8.21 26.92 -0.03
N GLY A 200 9.03 27.16 1.00
CA GLY A 200 10.50 27.14 0.92
C GLY A 200 11.16 25.90 1.53
N ASP A 201 10.36 24.93 1.99
CA ASP A 201 10.81 23.77 2.76
C ASP A 201 11.05 22.50 1.91
N PHE A 202 10.97 22.60 0.58
CA PHE A 202 11.17 21.47 -0.35
C PHE A 202 12.64 21.12 -0.60
N LYS A 203 13.42 20.94 0.47
CA LYS A 203 14.84 20.53 0.41
C LYS A 203 15.03 19.03 0.61
N ILE A 204 14.07 18.39 1.24
CA ILE A 204 14.09 16.96 1.56
C ILE A 204 12.77 16.35 1.10
N TYR A 205 12.85 15.24 0.41
CA TYR A 205 11.68 14.40 0.15
C TYR A 205 11.76 13.15 1.02
N ASP A 206 10.78 13.05 1.91
CA ASP A 206 10.63 11.95 2.85
C ASP A 206 9.38 11.13 2.48
N ALA A 207 9.58 9.84 2.22
CA ALA A 207 8.52 8.93 1.83
C ALA A 207 8.59 7.58 2.56
N LEU A 208 7.43 7.07 2.95
CA LEU A 208 7.29 5.72 3.47
C LEU A 208 7.01 4.76 2.31
N ILE A 209 7.92 3.81 2.07
CA ILE A 209 7.78 2.78 1.05
C ILE A 209 7.31 1.49 1.73
N ALA A 210 6.19 0.94 1.27
CA ALA A 210 5.72 -0.38 1.66
C ALA A 210 6.44 -1.47 0.85
N ILE A 211 7.13 -2.38 1.54
CA ILE A 211 7.88 -3.51 0.96
C ILE A 211 7.16 -4.80 1.30
N ASN A 212 6.85 -5.57 0.26
CA ASN A 212 6.24 -6.89 0.42
C ASN A 212 7.26 -7.91 0.97
N GLN A 213 6.96 -8.49 2.13
CA GLN A 213 7.77 -9.49 2.83
C GLN A 213 7.32 -10.94 2.58
N ARG A 214 6.33 -11.15 1.70
CA ARG A 214 5.82 -12.49 1.36
C ARG A 214 6.84 -13.32 0.59
N SER A 215 6.68 -14.63 0.67
CA SER A 215 7.22 -15.57 -0.32
C SER A 215 6.24 -15.70 -1.48
N PRO A 216 6.71 -16.06 -2.69
CA PRO A 216 5.81 -16.39 -3.79
C PRO A 216 4.88 -17.54 -3.40
N LEU A 217 3.66 -17.48 -3.91
CA LEU A 217 2.65 -18.51 -3.70
C LEU A 217 2.75 -19.52 -4.85
N THR A 218 2.89 -20.81 -4.54
CA THR A 218 3.02 -21.89 -5.54
C THR A 218 1.77 -22.76 -5.66
N GLN A 219 0.94 -22.78 -4.62
CA GLN A 219 -0.31 -23.54 -4.55
C GLN A 219 -1.32 -22.84 -3.64
N LEU A 220 -2.61 -23.12 -3.83
CA LEU A 220 -3.71 -22.46 -3.10
C LEU A 220 -3.62 -22.64 -1.58
N GLN A 221 -3.16 -23.81 -1.13
CA GLN A 221 -3.06 -24.17 0.29
C GLN A 221 -2.06 -23.30 1.05
N ASP A 222 -1.11 -22.69 0.34
CA ASP A 222 -0.08 -21.83 0.92
C ASP A 222 -0.57 -20.39 1.13
N LEU A 223 -1.82 -20.08 0.76
CA LEU A 223 -2.39 -18.75 0.93
C LEU A 223 -2.56 -18.41 2.40
N ILE A 224 -1.78 -17.43 2.86
CA ILE A 224 -1.88 -16.89 4.22
C ILE A 224 -2.29 -15.41 4.16
N LEU A 225 -3.47 -15.12 4.72
CA LEU A 225 -3.95 -13.75 4.93
C LEU A 225 -3.44 -13.24 6.27
N ARG A 226 -2.34 -12.50 6.19
CA ARG A 226 -1.73 -11.71 7.28
C ARG A 226 -1.04 -10.52 6.67
N ASN A 227 -0.87 -9.41 7.39
CA ASN A 227 -0.05 -8.31 6.90
C ASN A 227 1.44 -8.70 6.94
N GLN A 228 2.11 -8.75 5.79
CA GLN A 228 3.54 -8.97 5.62
C GLN A 228 4.16 -7.80 4.88
N THR A 229 3.88 -6.59 5.34
CA THR A 229 4.51 -5.37 4.82
C THR A 229 5.56 -4.89 5.79
N MET A 230 6.76 -4.61 5.28
CA MET A 230 7.76 -3.81 5.98
C MET A 230 7.68 -2.38 5.45
N SER A 231 7.76 -1.39 6.33
CA SER A 231 7.90 -0.01 5.91
C SER A 231 9.36 0.40 5.88
N TYR A 232 9.79 1.04 4.80
CA TYR A 232 11.10 1.65 4.67
C TYR A 232 10.97 3.15 4.53
N TYR A 233 11.81 3.89 5.25
CA TYR A 233 11.85 5.34 5.19
C TYR A 233 12.86 5.80 4.14
N LEU A 234 12.36 6.22 2.97
CA LEU A 234 13.19 6.83 1.93
C LEU A 234 13.34 8.32 2.24
N LYS A 235 14.59 8.76 2.39
CA LYS A 235 14.96 10.17 2.55
C LYS A 235 15.84 10.60 1.38
N VAL A 236 15.39 11.59 0.62
CA VAL A 236 16.09 12.11 -0.55
C VAL A 236 16.45 13.58 -0.32
N GLN A 237 17.73 13.91 -0.44
CA GLN A 237 18.20 15.30 -0.41
C GLN A 237 18.00 15.93 -1.79
N LEU A 238 17.37 17.10 -1.85
CA LEU A 238 16.96 17.78 -3.09
C LEU A 238 17.55 19.19 -3.22
N ASP A 239 18.55 19.53 -2.41
CA ASP A 239 19.21 20.83 -2.33
C ASP A 239 20.19 21.13 -3.48
N GLN A 240 20.25 20.25 -4.48
CA GLN A 240 21.05 20.43 -5.69
C GLN A 240 20.47 21.57 -6.54
N GLU A 241 21.23 22.66 -6.69
CA GLU A 241 20.78 23.88 -7.38
C GLU A 241 20.25 23.61 -8.80
N ASP A 242 20.79 22.63 -9.52
CA ASP A 242 20.47 22.35 -10.92
C ASP A 242 19.35 21.32 -11.15
N LEU A 243 18.81 20.74 -10.07
CA LEU A 243 17.86 19.62 -10.14
C LEU A 243 16.55 20.01 -10.82
N PHE A 244 16.05 21.22 -10.51
CA PHE A 244 14.76 21.72 -10.99
C PHE A 244 14.87 22.94 -11.92
N LYS A 245 16.08 23.27 -12.42
CA LYS A 245 16.28 24.41 -13.35
C LYS A 245 15.55 24.21 -14.68
N GLU A 246 15.41 22.96 -15.13
CA GLU A 246 14.76 22.63 -16.38
C GLU A 246 13.23 22.65 -16.26
N LYS A 247 12.55 23.18 -17.28
CA LYS A 247 11.07 23.19 -17.31
C LYS A 247 10.48 21.85 -17.75
N ASN A 248 11.22 21.07 -18.53
CA ASN A 248 10.73 19.82 -19.12
C ASN A 248 10.90 18.63 -18.17
N ALA A 249 9.81 17.90 -17.92
CA ALA A 249 9.81 16.72 -17.06
C ALA A 249 10.78 15.63 -17.56
N THR A 250 10.93 15.45 -18.87
CA THR A 250 11.83 14.42 -19.44
C THR A 250 13.30 14.72 -19.17
N GLN A 251 13.66 15.97 -18.91
CA GLN A 251 15.03 16.38 -18.55
C GLN A 251 15.26 16.31 -17.04
N VAL A 252 14.23 16.62 -16.25
CA VAL A 252 14.31 16.66 -14.78
C VAL A 252 14.26 15.24 -14.17
N ILE A 253 13.36 14.38 -14.65
CA ILE A 253 13.16 13.02 -14.08
C ILE A 253 14.47 12.22 -14.01
N PRO A 254 15.30 12.14 -15.07
CA PRO A 254 16.58 11.43 -15.00
C PRO A 254 17.54 11.98 -13.94
N LYS A 255 17.51 13.29 -13.67
CA LYS A 255 18.33 13.90 -12.62
C LYS A 255 17.85 13.47 -11.24
N ILE A 256 16.53 13.56 -10.98
CA ILE A 256 15.93 13.13 -9.71
C ILE A 256 16.19 11.64 -9.47
N LEU A 257 16.02 10.80 -10.49
CA LEU A 257 16.29 9.37 -10.41
C LEU A 257 17.71 9.10 -9.89
N LYS A 258 18.72 9.77 -10.44
CA LYS A 258 20.12 9.63 -10.00
C LYS A 258 20.31 10.02 -8.53
N THR A 259 19.57 11.01 -8.04
CA THR A 259 19.69 11.51 -6.66
C THR A 259 19.29 10.47 -5.61
N PHE A 260 18.27 9.66 -5.86
CA PHE A 260 17.79 8.66 -4.88
C PHE A 260 18.07 7.21 -5.24
N GLN A 261 18.67 6.93 -6.41
CA GLN A 261 18.90 5.56 -6.85
C GLN A 261 19.76 4.77 -5.85
N SER A 262 20.78 5.39 -5.27
CA SER A 262 21.64 4.77 -4.25
C SER A 262 20.85 4.38 -2.99
N GLU A 263 19.94 5.24 -2.52
CA GLU A 263 19.08 4.96 -1.36
C GLU A 263 18.08 3.83 -1.67
N LEU A 264 17.49 3.80 -2.87
CA LEU A 264 16.63 2.68 -3.27
C LEU A 264 17.37 1.35 -3.44
N GLN A 265 18.66 1.36 -3.80
CA GLN A 265 19.44 0.12 -3.80
C GLN A 265 19.60 -0.43 -2.37
N LYS A 266 19.70 0.44 -1.36
CA LYS A 266 19.69 0.00 0.04
C LYS A 266 18.36 -0.66 0.39
N VAL A 267 17.22 -0.15 -0.09
CA VAL A 267 15.90 -0.78 0.11
C VAL A 267 15.89 -2.23 -0.35
N LYS A 268 16.47 -2.51 -1.53
CA LYS A 268 16.53 -3.87 -2.08
C LYS A 268 17.39 -4.82 -1.24
N GLN A 269 18.40 -4.28 -0.56
CA GLN A 269 19.32 -5.01 0.30
C GLN A 269 18.81 -5.13 1.75
N ASP A 270 17.95 -4.20 2.16
CA ASP A 270 17.47 -4.06 3.53
C ASP A 270 16.14 -4.78 3.74
N ASP A 271 16.15 -6.09 3.53
CA ASP A 271 15.08 -6.99 3.92
C ASP A 271 15.16 -7.19 5.44
N ARG A 272 14.47 -6.35 6.23
CA ARG A 272 14.31 -6.55 7.67
C ARG A 272 12.95 -7.19 7.89
N GLU A 273 12.92 -8.34 8.54
CA GLU A 273 11.66 -8.77 9.14
C GLU A 273 11.39 -7.84 10.31
N GLY A 274 10.30 -7.07 10.23
CA GLY A 274 9.76 -6.43 11.41
C GLY A 274 9.41 -7.52 12.40
N LEU A 275 10.06 -7.53 13.57
CA LEU A 275 9.44 -8.07 14.77
C LEU A 275 8.19 -7.26 15.04
N VAL A 276 7.10 -7.64 14.40
CA VAL A 276 5.76 -7.28 14.87
C VAL A 276 5.49 -8.24 16.03
N LEU A 277 5.89 -7.82 17.23
CA LEU A 277 5.40 -8.40 18.48
C LEU A 277 4.05 -7.75 18.84
#